data_AF-Q84XJ0-F1
#
_entry.id   AF-Q84XJ0-F1
#
_cell.length_a   1.000
_cell.length_b   1.000
_cell.length_c   1.000
_cell.angle_alpha   90.00
_cell.angle_beta   90.00
_cell.angle_gamma   90.00
#
_symmetry.space_group_name_H-M   'P 1'
#
loop_
_entity.id
_entity.type
_entity.pdbx_description
1 polymer ?
#
loop_
_entity_poly.entity_id
_entity_poly.type
_entity_poly.pdbx_seq_one_letter_code
_entity_poly.pdbx_strand_id
1 'polypeptide(L)'
;DHSNTLVWSTNRTRDTRSPMVAELLDNGNFVLRVSSNKNDQGGILWQSFDFPTDTLFPQMKLGWDLKAGINRYLISWKSPNDPSSGKYSYKLESQGLPEFFLYNRDSPTHRSGPWDGIRFSGIPDKQQLDYMVYNFTENKEEVAYMFSMTNHSIYSRLTLSSIGTFERFTWIPPSWQWNLLWSSPKHECDAYERCGPYSYCDVNTSPICNCIEGFDPMNQQQWDLSNGAGGCLRRTQLSCTGDGFLRLQKMKLPDTVEAIVVDRRIGIKECEKRCQIDCNCTAFANIDIQNGGLGCVFWTKELLDIRNYAVE
;
A
#
# COMPACT_ATOMS: atom_id res chain seq x y z
N ASP A 1 17.18 22.56 -30.27
CA ASP A 1 18.24 23.37 -29.61
C ASP A 1 19.59 22.85 -30.09
N HIS A 2 20.56 23.74 -30.33
CA HIS A 2 21.85 23.41 -30.97
C HIS A 2 23.03 23.42 -29.97
N SER A 3 22.74 23.44 -28.67
CA SER A 3 23.76 23.21 -27.65
C SER A 3 23.80 21.71 -27.40
N ASN A 4 24.90 21.01 -27.72
CA ASN A 4 25.15 19.61 -27.36
C ASN A 4 25.30 19.42 -25.83
N THR A 5 24.43 20.05 -25.05
CA THR A 5 24.41 20.05 -23.60
C THR A 5 23.62 18.83 -23.14
N LEU A 6 24.26 18.00 -22.32
CA LEU A 6 23.60 16.83 -21.73
C LEU A 6 22.52 17.28 -20.73
N VAL A 7 21.27 16.94 -21.00
CA VAL A 7 20.13 17.26 -20.11
C VAL A 7 19.71 16.08 -19.22
N TRP A 8 19.92 14.85 -19.69
CA TRP A 8 19.64 13.62 -18.95
C TRP A 8 20.42 12.44 -19.54
N SER A 9 20.85 11.51 -18.70
CA SER A 9 21.47 10.24 -19.09
C SER A 9 21.22 9.16 -18.04
N THR A 10 21.32 7.90 -18.45
CA THR A 10 21.34 6.76 -17.53
C THR A 10 22.74 6.65 -16.88
N ASN A 11 22.78 6.48 -15.56
CA ASN A 11 24.04 6.24 -14.85
C ASN A 11 24.50 4.79 -15.08
N ARG A 12 25.65 4.62 -15.72
CA ARG A 12 26.20 3.30 -16.06
C ARG A 12 26.79 2.62 -14.82
N THR A 13 26.40 1.38 -14.57
CA THR A 13 26.96 0.53 -13.50
C THR A 13 28.09 -0.38 -13.98
N ARG A 14 28.23 -0.61 -15.30
CA ARG A 14 29.28 -1.45 -15.89
C ARG A 14 29.84 -0.88 -17.18
N ASP A 15 31.16 -0.92 -17.31
CA ASP A 15 31.84 -0.53 -18.54
C ASP A 15 31.97 -1.75 -19.47
N THR A 16 31.11 -1.81 -20.48
CA THR A 16 31.06 -2.91 -21.45
C THR A 16 31.62 -2.46 -22.78
N ARG A 17 32.64 -3.17 -23.31
CA ARG A 17 33.22 -2.93 -24.65
C ARG A 17 32.32 -3.42 -25.80
N SER A 18 31.21 -4.08 -25.48
CA SER A 18 30.28 -4.65 -26.45
C SER A 18 29.28 -3.60 -26.97
N PRO A 19 28.80 -3.72 -28.23
CA PRO A 19 27.80 -2.82 -28.77
C PRO A 19 26.51 -2.86 -27.92
N MET A 20 25.97 -1.68 -27.64
CA MET A 20 24.76 -1.49 -26.84
C MET A 20 23.57 -1.15 -27.74
N VAL A 21 22.39 -1.60 -27.32
CA VAL A 21 21.12 -1.34 -28.02
C VAL A 21 20.12 -0.76 -27.02
N ALA A 22 19.48 0.33 -27.42
CA ALA A 22 18.29 0.84 -26.75
C ALA A 22 17.06 0.26 -27.45
N GLU A 23 16.14 -0.34 -26.69
CA GLU A 23 15.00 -1.08 -27.23
C GLU A 23 13.76 -0.83 -26.38
N LEU A 24 12.61 -0.65 -27.05
CA LEU A 24 11.30 -0.61 -26.40
C LEU A 24 10.65 -1.99 -26.54
N LEU A 25 10.40 -2.65 -25.42
CA LEU A 25 9.75 -3.96 -25.38
C LEU A 25 8.24 -3.84 -25.51
N ASP A 26 7.56 -4.93 -25.87
CA ASP A 26 6.10 -4.96 -26.08
C ASP A 26 5.28 -4.59 -24.82
N ASN A 27 5.84 -4.78 -23.63
CA ASN A 27 5.21 -4.39 -22.37
C ASN A 27 5.42 -2.90 -22.03
N GLY A 28 6.12 -2.14 -22.87
CA GLY A 28 6.44 -0.73 -22.67
C GLY A 28 7.73 -0.48 -21.88
N ASN A 29 8.46 -1.52 -21.48
CA ASN A 29 9.75 -1.35 -20.82
C ASN A 29 10.80 -0.89 -21.84
N PHE A 30 11.38 0.29 -21.61
CA PHE A 30 12.48 0.81 -22.40
C PHE A 30 13.79 0.38 -21.76
N VAL A 31 14.58 -0.42 -22.47
CA VAL A 31 15.78 -1.07 -21.93
C VAL A 31 17.03 -0.65 -22.69
N LEU A 32 18.13 -0.53 -21.96
CA LEU A 32 19.48 -0.47 -22.51
C LEU A 32 20.16 -1.81 -22.25
N ARG A 33 20.55 -2.54 -23.29
CA ARG A 33 21.16 -3.87 -23.15
C ARG A 33 22.34 -4.10 -24.08
N VAL A 34 23.16 -5.09 -23.74
CA VAL A 34 24.28 -5.55 -24.59
C VAL A 34 23.74 -6.35 -25.79
N SER A 35 24.25 -6.06 -26.99
CA SER A 35 23.76 -6.63 -28.25
C SER A 35 23.96 -8.15 -28.38
N SER A 36 24.87 -8.76 -27.61
CA SER A 36 25.35 -10.11 -27.87
C SER A 36 24.38 -11.23 -27.52
N ASN A 37 23.23 -10.98 -26.89
CA ASN A 37 22.15 -11.97 -26.71
C ASN A 37 20.79 -11.30 -26.49
N LYS A 38 19.84 -11.48 -27.41
CA LYS A 38 18.45 -10.98 -27.26
C LYS A 38 17.67 -11.65 -26.13
N ASN A 39 18.05 -12.87 -25.74
CA ASN A 39 17.31 -13.69 -24.78
C ASN A 39 17.93 -13.72 -23.37
N ASP A 40 19.02 -13.00 -23.12
CA ASP A 40 19.70 -13.01 -21.82
C ASP A 40 19.29 -11.79 -20.99
N GLN A 41 18.44 -12.02 -19.96
CA GLN A 41 18.07 -10.98 -18.99
C GLN A 41 19.30 -10.44 -18.22
N GLY A 42 20.40 -11.20 -18.15
CA GLY A 42 21.68 -10.76 -17.58
C GLY A 42 22.39 -9.67 -18.38
N GLY A 43 21.89 -9.34 -19.58
CA GLY A 43 22.42 -8.29 -20.46
C GLY A 43 21.77 -6.92 -20.30
N ILE A 44 20.72 -6.77 -19.47
CA ILE A 44 20.05 -5.48 -19.23
C ILE A 44 20.90 -4.63 -18.27
N LEU A 45 21.28 -3.44 -18.73
CA LEU A 45 22.11 -2.49 -17.98
C LEU A 45 21.27 -1.40 -17.30
N TRP A 46 20.12 -1.07 -17.90
CA TRP A 46 19.16 -0.09 -17.39
C TRP A 46 17.78 -0.41 -17.97
N GLN A 47 16.72 -0.15 -17.19
CA GLN A 47 15.34 -0.32 -17.64
C GLN A 47 14.45 0.78 -17.07
N SER A 48 13.51 1.28 -17.86
CA SER A 48 12.57 2.33 -17.43
C SER A 48 11.64 1.86 -16.32
N PHE A 49 11.36 0.56 -16.24
CA PHE A 49 10.52 -0.03 -15.20
C PHE A 49 11.10 0.12 -13.77
N ASP A 50 12.40 0.37 -13.63
CA ASP A 50 13.01 0.67 -12.33
C ASP A 50 12.86 2.14 -11.90
N PHE A 51 12.44 3.01 -12.83
CA PHE A 51 12.31 4.46 -12.62
C PHE A 51 10.92 4.94 -13.07
N PRO A 52 9.83 4.45 -12.43
CA PRO A 52 8.48 4.88 -12.76
C PRO A 52 8.27 6.39 -12.52
N THR A 53 7.31 6.96 -13.26
CA THR A 53 6.83 8.33 -13.06
C THR A 53 5.62 8.32 -12.10
N ASP A 54 4.44 8.67 -12.60
CA ASP A 54 3.17 8.68 -11.89
C ASP A 54 2.37 7.39 -12.12
N THR A 55 2.84 6.48 -12.99
CA THR A 55 2.03 5.37 -13.52
C THR A 55 2.71 4.01 -13.41
N LEU A 56 1.94 3.01 -12.99
CA LEU A 56 2.29 1.59 -13.03
C LEU A 56 1.50 0.88 -14.16
N PHE A 57 2.23 0.31 -15.11
CA PHE A 57 1.72 -0.51 -16.20
C PHE A 57 1.73 -2.00 -15.85
N PRO A 58 1.06 -2.86 -16.65
CA PRO A 58 1.15 -4.29 -16.49
C PRO A 58 2.61 -4.77 -16.47
N GLN A 59 2.93 -5.75 -15.63
CA GLN A 59 4.27 -6.35 -15.42
C GLN A 59 5.31 -5.42 -14.77
N MET A 60 4.99 -4.15 -14.50
CA MET A 60 5.84 -3.31 -13.65
C MET A 60 5.72 -3.74 -12.19
N LYS A 61 6.81 -3.57 -11.44
CA LYS A 61 6.88 -3.86 -10.01
C LYS A 61 6.83 -2.55 -9.21
N LEU A 62 5.88 -2.46 -8.29
CA LEU A 62 5.75 -1.34 -7.35
C LEU A 62 6.19 -1.81 -5.96
N GLY A 63 7.25 -1.24 -5.41
CA GLY A 63 7.85 -1.65 -4.15
C GLY A 63 9.35 -1.94 -4.27
N TRP A 64 9.87 -2.74 -3.35
CA TRP A 64 11.30 -2.95 -3.14
C TRP A 64 11.89 -4.04 -4.01
N ASP A 65 12.99 -3.71 -4.68
CA ASP A 65 14.03 -4.66 -5.07
C ASP A 65 15.06 -4.76 -3.94
N LEU A 66 15.06 -5.89 -3.21
CA LEU A 66 15.96 -6.05 -2.07
C LEU A 66 17.41 -6.33 -2.50
N LYS A 67 17.63 -6.85 -3.71
CA LYS A 67 18.97 -7.11 -4.24
C LYS A 67 19.63 -5.82 -4.72
N ALA A 68 18.88 -4.98 -5.42
CA ALA A 68 19.38 -3.70 -5.92
C ALA A 68 19.30 -2.57 -4.89
N GLY A 69 18.50 -2.74 -3.82
CA GLY A 69 18.27 -1.69 -2.82
C GLY A 69 17.42 -0.53 -3.35
N ILE A 70 16.56 -0.79 -4.34
CA ILE A 70 15.75 0.23 -5.03
C ILE A 70 14.29 0.08 -4.58
N ASN A 71 13.69 1.16 -4.10
CA ASN A 71 12.24 1.25 -3.94
C ASN A 71 11.63 1.90 -5.19
N ARG A 72 10.83 1.13 -5.94
CA ARG A 72 10.09 1.63 -7.10
C ARG A 72 8.76 2.19 -6.60
N TYR A 73 8.56 3.50 -6.69
CA TYR A 73 7.38 4.19 -6.19
C TYR A 73 6.89 5.24 -7.18
N LEU A 74 5.63 5.66 -7.06
CA LEU A 74 5.05 6.64 -7.98
C LEU A 74 5.21 8.05 -7.42
N ILE A 75 5.46 9.02 -8.31
CA ILE A 75 5.48 10.45 -8.02
C ILE A 75 4.48 11.12 -8.95
N SER A 76 3.54 11.88 -8.40
CA SER A 76 2.53 12.57 -9.21
C SER A 76 3.18 13.58 -10.15
N TRP A 77 2.50 13.91 -11.25
CA TRP A 77 2.78 15.15 -11.94
C TRP A 77 2.47 16.36 -11.05
N LYS A 78 3.11 17.50 -11.34
CA LYS A 78 2.84 18.75 -10.63
C LYS A 78 1.47 19.32 -10.96
N SER A 79 1.04 19.18 -12.22
CA SER A 79 -0.30 19.51 -12.69
C SER A 79 -0.64 18.70 -13.95
N PRO A 80 -1.89 18.70 -14.43
CA PRO A 80 -2.25 17.98 -15.67
C PRO A 80 -1.42 18.39 -16.91
N ASN A 81 -0.83 19.59 -16.90
CA ASN A 81 -0.04 20.12 -18.03
C ASN A 81 1.46 20.27 -17.70
N ASP A 82 1.91 19.85 -16.52
CA ASP A 82 3.30 19.97 -16.07
C ASP A 82 3.78 18.61 -15.53
N PRO A 83 4.53 17.83 -16.33
CA PRO A 83 4.99 16.50 -15.97
C PRO A 83 6.19 16.50 -15.01
N SER A 84 6.65 17.66 -14.55
CA SER A 84 7.65 17.73 -13.48
C SER A 84 7.11 17.09 -12.20
N SER A 85 8.03 16.64 -11.34
CA SER A 85 7.69 15.98 -10.08
C SER A 85 6.79 16.87 -9.23
N GLY A 86 5.60 16.34 -8.93
CA GLY A 86 4.61 16.95 -8.05
C GLY A 86 4.92 16.69 -6.58
N LYS A 87 3.93 17.01 -5.74
CA LYS A 87 4.05 16.91 -4.28
C LYS A 87 3.62 15.56 -3.72
N TYR A 88 2.93 14.71 -4.49
CA TYR A 88 2.42 13.45 -3.98
C TYR A 88 3.31 12.28 -4.40
N SER A 89 3.51 11.34 -3.49
CA SER A 89 4.18 10.07 -3.78
C SER A 89 3.46 8.89 -3.17
N TYR A 90 3.44 7.76 -3.85
CA TYR A 90 2.84 6.52 -3.38
C TYR A 90 3.90 5.42 -3.32
N LYS A 91 4.32 5.07 -2.10
CA LYS A 91 5.50 4.23 -1.84
C LYS A 91 5.21 3.13 -0.82
N LEU A 92 5.96 2.03 -0.96
CA LEU A 92 5.91 0.91 -0.03
C LEU A 92 6.88 1.14 1.12
N GLU A 93 6.34 1.14 2.33
CA GLU A 93 7.11 1.12 3.58
C GLU A 93 7.17 -0.33 4.09
N SER A 94 8.27 -0.68 4.75
CA SER A 94 8.57 -2.07 5.17
C SER A 94 8.94 -2.19 6.65
N GLN A 95 8.79 -1.13 7.43
CA GLN A 95 8.84 -1.20 8.88
C GLN A 95 7.56 -1.92 9.36
N GLY A 96 7.69 -3.11 9.94
CA GLY A 96 6.54 -3.95 10.32
C GLY A 96 6.06 -4.85 9.18
N LEU A 97 4.76 -4.83 8.88
CA LEU A 97 4.24 -5.46 7.67
C LEU A 97 4.46 -4.51 6.49
N PRO A 98 4.69 -4.99 5.26
CA PRO A 98 4.75 -4.11 4.11
C PRO A 98 3.43 -3.39 3.85
N GLU A 99 3.45 -2.06 3.83
CA GLU A 99 2.26 -1.23 3.66
C GLU A 99 2.52 -0.10 2.66
N PHE A 100 1.55 0.16 1.79
CA PHE A 100 1.62 1.33 0.92
C PHE A 100 1.08 2.58 1.62
N PHE A 101 1.80 3.68 1.43
CA PHE A 101 1.40 4.98 1.91
C PHE A 101 1.40 6.00 0.77
N LEU A 102 0.36 6.82 0.76
CA LEU A 102 0.29 8.04 0.00
C LEU A 102 0.81 9.19 0.87
N TYR A 103 1.79 9.92 0.36
CA TYR A 103 2.35 11.10 1.01
C TYR A 103 2.02 12.36 0.23
N ASN A 104 1.84 13.44 0.97
CA ASN A 104 1.98 14.80 0.47
C ASN A 104 3.30 15.36 1.02
N ARG A 105 4.31 15.46 0.15
CA ARG A 105 5.71 15.67 0.51
C ARG A 105 6.17 14.57 1.45
N ASP A 106 6.41 14.91 2.72
CA ASP A 106 6.89 13.97 3.74
C ASP A 106 5.78 13.56 4.73
N SER A 107 4.56 14.09 4.58
CA SER A 107 3.44 13.79 5.48
C SER A 107 2.52 12.71 4.89
N PRO A 108 2.27 11.59 5.60
CA PRO A 108 1.33 10.58 5.15
C PRO A 108 -0.09 11.14 5.16
N THR A 109 -0.82 10.93 4.07
CA THR A 109 -2.21 11.38 3.93
C THR A 109 -3.20 10.23 3.80
N HIS A 110 -2.74 9.05 3.39
CA HIS A 110 -3.54 7.83 3.32
C HIS A 110 -2.62 6.60 3.45
N ARG A 111 -3.07 5.59 4.19
CA ARG A 111 -2.42 4.28 4.30
C ARG A 111 -3.30 3.22 3.64
N SER A 112 -2.76 2.48 2.69
CA SER A 112 -3.47 1.40 2.02
C SER A 112 -3.51 0.11 2.82
N GLY A 113 -2.76 0.02 3.92
CA GLY A 113 -2.77 -1.14 4.81
C GLY A 113 -1.85 -2.28 4.33
N PRO A 114 -1.67 -3.32 5.14
CA PRO A 114 -0.91 -4.50 4.75
C PRO A 114 -1.68 -5.34 3.72
N TRP A 115 -0.94 -6.21 3.02
CA TRP A 115 -1.50 -7.24 2.16
C TRP A 115 -2.11 -8.37 3.00
N ASP A 116 -3.40 -8.65 2.80
CA ASP A 116 -4.16 -9.67 3.56
C ASP A 116 -4.15 -11.07 2.92
N GLY A 117 -3.33 -11.28 1.88
CA GLY A 117 -3.33 -12.48 1.05
C GLY A 117 -4.15 -12.31 -0.23
N ILE A 118 -5.15 -11.43 -0.25
CA ILE A 118 -6.06 -11.24 -1.39
C ILE A 118 -5.99 -9.80 -1.93
N ARG A 119 -5.84 -8.81 -1.05
CA ARG A 119 -5.86 -7.38 -1.35
C ARG A 119 -5.10 -6.58 -0.28
N PHE A 120 -4.94 -5.28 -0.50
CA PHE A 120 -4.52 -4.35 0.55
C PHE A 120 -5.73 -3.92 1.37
N SER A 121 -5.64 -3.99 2.70
CA SER A 121 -6.80 -3.84 3.59
C SER A 121 -7.52 -2.50 3.47
N GLY A 122 -6.81 -1.44 3.05
CA GLY A 122 -7.29 -0.08 2.85
C GLY A 122 -7.89 0.19 1.47
N ILE A 123 -7.86 -0.77 0.54
CA ILE A 123 -8.41 -0.65 -0.83
C ILE A 123 -9.36 -1.84 -1.07
N PRO A 124 -10.58 -1.81 -0.51
CA PRO A 124 -11.48 -2.96 -0.46
C PRO A 124 -12.21 -3.25 -1.78
N ASP A 125 -12.28 -2.30 -2.72
CA ASP A 125 -13.03 -2.41 -3.98
C ASP A 125 -12.69 -3.72 -4.72
N LYS A 126 -13.64 -4.32 -5.44
CA LYS A 126 -13.45 -5.61 -6.14
C LYS A 126 -12.23 -5.57 -7.05
N GLN A 127 -11.16 -6.22 -6.62
CA GLN A 127 -9.90 -6.28 -7.37
C GLN A 127 -9.86 -7.48 -8.33
N GLN A 128 -10.63 -8.55 -8.09
CA GLN A 128 -10.69 -9.72 -8.97
C GLN A 128 -11.51 -9.41 -10.23
N LEU A 129 -10.81 -9.21 -11.34
CA LEU A 129 -11.36 -8.89 -12.66
C LEU A 129 -10.97 -10.00 -13.63
N ASP A 130 -11.90 -10.51 -14.42
CA ASP A 130 -11.64 -11.66 -15.32
C ASP A 130 -10.51 -11.39 -16.35
N TYR A 131 -10.25 -10.12 -16.64
CA TYR A 131 -9.24 -9.66 -17.60
C TYR A 131 -7.89 -9.28 -16.97
N MET A 132 -7.71 -9.43 -15.65
CA MET A 132 -6.50 -9.02 -14.95
C MET A 132 -6.20 -9.89 -13.73
N VAL A 133 -4.93 -10.24 -13.55
CA VAL A 133 -4.43 -10.85 -12.32
C VAL A 133 -3.46 -9.91 -11.64
N TYR A 134 -3.38 -9.95 -10.32
CA TYR A 134 -2.46 -9.16 -9.53
C TYR A 134 -1.96 -9.99 -8.36
N ASN A 135 -0.76 -9.68 -7.91
CA ASN A 135 -0.13 -10.36 -6.81
C ASN A 135 0.73 -9.40 -6.00
N PHE A 136 0.93 -9.75 -4.74
CA PHE A 136 1.93 -9.15 -3.89
C PHE A 136 2.96 -10.21 -3.57
N THR A 137 4.21 -9.95 -3.94
CA THR A 137 5.33 -10.87 -3.71
C THR A 137 6.15 -10.31 -2.57
N GLU A 138 6.35 -11.12 -1.54
CA GLU A 138 7.19 -10.80 -0.38
C GLU A 138 8.14 -11.98 -0.15
N ASN A 139 9.38 -11.85 -0.60
CA ASN A 139 10.41 -12.88 -0.45
C ASN A 139 11.79 -12.24 -0.23
N LYS A 140 12.86 -13.04 -0.31
CA LYS A 140 14.24 -12.55 -0.06
C LYS A 140 14.81 -11.68 -1.18
N GLU A 141 14.15 -11.64 -2.33
CA GLU A 141 14.60 -10.89 -3.51
C GLU A 141 13.82 -9.59 -3.68
N GLU A 142 12.52 -9.61 -3.37
CA GLU A 142 11.64 -8.46 -3.57
C GLU A 142 10.45 -8.43 -2.63
N VAL A 143 9.96 -7.22 -2.41
CA VAL A 143 8.69 -6.93 -1.74
C VAL A 143 7.92 -5.97 -2.65
N ALA A 144 7.08 -6.49 -3.53
CA ALA A 144 6.48 -5.70 -4.60
C ALA A 144 5.08 -6.17 -4.99
N TYR A 145 4.24 -5.20 -5.34
CA TYR A 145 2.99 -5.40 -6.04
C TYR A 145 3.21 -5.40 -7.55
N MET A 146 2.51 -6.29 -8.25
CA MET A 146 2.48 -6.35 -9.70
C MET A 146 1.08 -6.76 -10.17
N PHE A 147 0.70 -6.31 -11.37
CA PHE A 147 -0.48 -6.83 -12.05
C PHE A 147 -0.17 -7.14 -13.52
N SER A 148 -0.92 -8.07 -14.10
CA SER A 148 -0.79 -8.51 -15.48
C SER A 148 -2.16 -8.65 -16.11
N MET A 149 -2.28 -8.34 -17.40
CA MET A 149 -3.51 -8.50 -18.16
C MET A 149 -3.63 -9.93 -18.67
N THR A 150 -4.78 -10.56 -18.47
CA THR A 150 -5.12 -11.86 -19.09
C THR A 150 -5.81 -11.68 -20.44
N ASN A 151 -6.43 -10.52 -20.67
CA ASN A 151 -6.97 -10.12 -21.97
C ASN A 151 -6.17 -8.97 -22.57
N HIS A 152 -5.42 -9.25 -23.64
CA HIS A 152 -4.53 -8.28 -24.29
C HIS A 152 -5.25 -7.19 -25.10
N SER A 153 -6.56 -7.29 -25.31
CA SER A 153 -7.38 -6.25 -25.94
C SER A 153 -7.81 -5.15 -24.96
N ILE A 154 -7.60 -5.35 -23.66
CA ILE A 154 -7.96 -4.40 -22.60
C ILE A 154 -6.69 -3.77 -22.05
N TYR A 155 -6.71 -2.46 -21.85
CA TYR A 155 -5.61 -1.74 -21.22
C TYR A 155 -6.01 -1.29 -19.83
N SER A 156 -5.14 -1.48 -18.84
CA SER A 156 -5.33 -0.96 -17.49
C SER A 156 -4.03 -0.38 -16.96
N ARG A 157 -4.15 0.68 -16.16
CA ARG A 157 -3.03 1.35 -15.50
C ARG A 157 -3.42 1.81 -14.11
N LEU A 158 -2.45 1.88 -13.22
CA LEU A 158 -2.57 2.58 -11.95
C LEU A 158 -1.81 3.88 -12.04
N THR A 159 -2.43 5.00 -11.69
CA THR A 159 -1.80 6.32 -11.79
C THR A 159 -2.04 7.14 -10.54
N LEU A 160 -1.02 7.88 -10.12
CA LEU A 160 -1.08 8.85 -9.03
C LEU A 160 -1.36 10.25 -9.60
N SER A 161 -2.56 10.77 -9.34
CA SER A 161 -3.00 12.05 -9.86
C SER A 161 -2.25 13.23 -9.21
N SER A 162 -2.24 14.38 -9.90
CA SER A 162 -1.66 15.64 -9.38
C SER A 162 -2.35 16.18 -8.11
N ILE A 163 -3.55 15.69 -7.78
CA ILE A 163 -4.30 16.07 -6.57
C ILE A 163 -4.17 15.04 -5.44
N GLY A 164 -3.37 13.98 -5.62
CA GLY A 164 -3.09 13.00 -4.57
C GLY A 164 -4.17 11.92 -4.47
N THR A 165 -4.66 11.41 -5.60
CA THR A 165 -5.51 10.23 -5.66
C THR A 165 -4.80 9.13 -6.42
N PHE A 166 -4.80 7.92 -5.87
CA PHE A 166 -4.28 6.72 -6.52
C PHE A 166 -5.43 6.01 -7.23
N GLU A 167 -5.33 5.90 -8.56
CA GLU A 167 -6.48 5.62 -9.41
C GLU A 167 -6.19 4.45 -10.34
N ARG A 168 -7.15 3.53 -10.49
CA ARG A 168 -7.11 2.53 -11.55
C ARG A 168 -7.98 2.98 -12.72
N PHE A 169 -7.35 3.11 -13.88
CA PHE A 169 -8.05 3.35 -15.14
C PHE A 169 -8.05 2.09 -16.00
N THR A 170 -9.18 1.81 -16.65
CA THR A 170 -9.31 0.72 -17.63
C THR A 170 -9.95 1.22 -18.91
N TRP A 171 -9.33 0.89 -20.04
CA TRP A 171 -9.83 1.11 -21.39
C TRP A 171 -10.38 -0.21 -21.92
N ILE A 172 -11.70 -0.31 -22.07
CA ILE A 172 -12.39 -1.52 -22.52
C ILE A 172 -13.06 -1.23 -23.86
N PRO A 173 -12.61 -1.81 -24.98
CA PRO A 173 -13.33 -1.67 -26.25
C PRO A 173 -14.80 -2.12 -26.12
N PRO A 174 -15.77 -1.41 -26.72
CA PRO A 174 -15.63 -0.32 -27.68
C PRO A 174 -15.58 1.08 -27.06
N SER A 175 -15.38 1.22 -25.74
CA SER A 175 -15.26 2.56 -25.14
C SER A 175 -14.06 3.31 -25.71
N TRP A 176 -14.25 4.61 -25.96
CA TRP A 176 -13.23 5.51 -26.53
C TRP A 176 -12.60 6.40 -25.45
N GLN A 177 -12.59 5.94 -24.19
CA GLN A 177 -12.06 6.70 -23.06
C GLN A 177 -11.51 5.78 -21.96
N TRP A 178 -10.62 6.34 -21.14
CA TRP A 178 -10.22 5.72 -19.88
C TRP A 178 -11.37 5.80 -18.88
N ASN A 179 -11.82 4.66 -18.38
CA ASN A 179 -12.83 4.60 -17.32
C ASN A 179 -12.14 4.44 -15.97
N LEU A 180 -12.47 5.30 -15.01
CA LEU A 180 -12.03 5.19 -13.63
C LEU A 180 -12.75 3.99 -12.98
N LEU A 181 -12.01 2.95 -12.63
CA LEU A 181 -12.57 1.76 -11.97
C LEU A 181 -12.69 1.97 -10.47
N TRP A 182 -11.64 2.51 -9.86
CA TRP A 182 -11.61 2.88 -8.44
C TRP A 182 -10.55 3.95 -8.19
N SER A 183 -10.68 4.64 -7.07
CA SER A 183 -9.72 5.64 -6.58
C SER A 183 -9.54 5.48 -5.07
N SER A 184 -8.34 5.79 -4.57
CA SER A 184 -8.02 5.81 -3.15
C SER A 184 -7.17 7.04 -2.81
N PRO A 185 -7.45 7.76 -1.70
CA PRO A 185 -8.58 7.58 -0.77
C PRO A 185 -9.94 7.91 -1.42
N LYS A 186 -11.03 7.28 -0.95
CA LYS A 186 -12.40 7.43 -1.51
C LYS A 186 -13.34 8.14 -0.54
N HIS A 187 -13.17 7.89 0.75
CA HIS A 187 -14.02 8.41 1.81
C HIS A 187 -13.20 9.20 2.83
N GLU A 188 -13.89 10.01 3.65
CA GLU A 188 -13.26 10.76 4.74
C GLU A 188 -12.54 9.85 5.75
N CYS A 189 -13.04 8.63 5.97
CA CYS A 189 -12.40 7.61 6.81
C CYS A 189 -11.11 7.00 6.22
N ASP A 190 -10.77 7.29 4.96
CA ASP A 190 -9.53 6.81 4.37
C ASP A 190 -8.35 7.77 4.60
N ALA A 191 -8.62 8.98 5.10
CA ALA A 191 -7.58 9.90 5.53
C ALA A 191 -6.80 9.29 6.68
N TYR A 192 -5.47 9.35 6.59
CA TYR A 192 -4.57 8.78 7.58
C TYR A 192 -4.81 9.40 8.97
N GLU A 193 -4.97 8.56 9.99
CA GLU A 193 -5.25 8.96 11.38
C GLU A 193 -6.47 9.89 11.52
N ARG A 194 -7.51 9.66 10.70
CA ARG A 194 -8.75 10.45 10.76
C ARG A 194 -9.39 10.46 12.16
N CYS A 195 -9.30 9.33 12.85
CA CYS A 195 -9.72 9.15 14.23
C CYS A 195 -8.50 8.81 15.08
N GLY A 196 -8.46 9.34 16.30
CA GLY A 196 -7.31 9.18 17.19
C GLY A 196 -7.14 7.76 17.73
N PRO A 197 -6.14 7.55 18.61
CA PRO A 197 -5.81 6.24 19.17
C PRO A 197 -7.02 5.48 19.76
N TYR A 198 -7.04 4.16 19.58
CA TYR A 198 -8.09 3.26 20.11
C TYR A 198 -9.52 3.60 19.70
N SER A 199 -9.67 4.34 18.61
CA SER A 199 -10.95 4.62 17.96
C SER A 199 -10.89 4.18 16.50
N TYR A 200 -12.06 3.98 15.89
CA TYR A 200 -12.18 3.63 14.48
C TYR A 200 -13.16 4.55 13.76
N CYS A 201 -12.89 4.77 12.47
CA CYS A 201 -13.78 5.55 11.61
C CYS A 201 -14.86 4.66 10.97
N ASP A 202 -16.11 5.09 11.04
CA ASP A 202 -17.26 4.49 10.36
C ASP A 202 -18.08 5.58 9.65
N VAL A 203 -18.11 5.46 8.32
CA VAL A 203 -18.81 6.40 7.42
C VAL A 203 -20.33 6.45 7.63
N ASN A 204 -20.90 5.46 8.33
CA ASN A 204 -22.34 5.35 8.57
C ASN A 204 -22.77 5.88 9.95
N THR A 205 -21.83 6.41 10.73
CA THR A 205 -22.08 6.89 12.10
C THR A 205 -21.87 8.40 12.20
N SER A 206 -22.53 9.02 13.19
CA SER A 206 -22.35 10.43 13.54
C SER A 206 -22.24 10.56 15.06
N PRO A 207 -21.06 10.92 15.61
CA PRO A 207 -19.82 11.26 14.91
C PRO A 207 -19.20 10.06 14.17
N ILE A 208 -18.39 10.34 13.13
CA ILE A 208 -17.74 9.29 12.32
C ILE A 208 -16.70 8.47 13.09
N CYS A 209 -16.13 9.05 14.15
CA CYS A 209 -15.17 8.37 15.02
C CYS A 209 -15.91 7.69 16.17
N ASN A 210 -15.60 6.41 16.39
CA ASN A 210 -16.20 5.58 17.41
C ASN A 210 -15.10 5.00 18.30
N CYS A 211 -15.24 5.11 19.62
CA CYS A 211 -14.37 4.39 20.53
C CYS A 211 -14.58 2.89 20.38
N ILE A 212 -13.49 2.11 20.44
CA ILE A 212 -13.59 0.66 20.57
C ILE A 212 -14.38 0.34 21.85
N GLU A 213 -15.28 -0.64 21.80
CA GLU A 213 -16.06 -1.02 22.98
C GLU A 213 -15.13 -1.40 24.15
N GLY A 214 -15.39 -0.82 25.32
CA GLY A 214 -14.50 -0.86 26.49
C GLY A 214 -13.57 0.36 26.62
N PHE A 215 -13.65 1.32 25.70
CA PHE A 215 -12.95 2.61 25.75
C PHE A 215 -13.95 3.77 25.79
N ASP A 216 -13.54 4.88 26.40
CA ASP A 216 -14.27 6.14 26.45
C ASP A 216 -13.45 7.28 25.83
N PRO A 217 -14.09 8.35 25.31
CA PRO A 217 -13.38 9.49 24.75
C PRO A 217 -12.39 10.09 25.75
N MET A 218 -11.17 10.37 25.29
CA MET A 218 -10.17 11.04 26.13
C MET A 218 -10.64 12.44 26.56
N ASN A 219 -11.38 13.12 25.68
CA ASN A 219 -11.97 14.43 25.95
C ASN A 219 -13.42 14.46 25.46
N GLN A 220 -14.37 14.35 26.39
CA GLN A 220 -15.80 14.33 26.06
C GLN A 220 -16.27 15.60 25.35
N GLN A 221 -15.77 16.78 25.72
CA GLN A 221 -16.18 18.05 25.12
C GLN A 221 -15.77 18.14 23.64
N GLN A 222 -14.57 17.65 23.29
CA GLN A 222 -14.14 17.58 21.89
C GLN A 222 -14.93 16.52 21.11
N TRP A 223 -15.19 15.38 21.74
CA TRP A 223 -15.94 14.29 21.12
C TRP A 223 -17.39 14.69 20.79
N ASP A 224 -18.06 15.40 21.70
CA ASP A 224 -19.41 15.94 21.51
C ASP A 224 -19.48 16.97 20.37
N LEU A 225 -18.35 17.60 20.03
CA LEU A 225 -18.19 18.50 18.88
C LEU A 225 -17.72 17.76 17.61
N SER A 226 -17.83 16.44 17.57
CA SER A 226 -17.37 15.57 16.48
C SER A 226 -15.86 15.65 16.21
N ASN A 227 -15.07 16.08 17.19
CA ASN A 227 -13.61 16.06 17.13
C ASN A 227 -13.06 14.82 17.84
N GLY A 228 -12.80 13.77 17.06
CA GLY A 228 -12.24 12.50 17.52
C GLY A 228 -10.70 12.41 17.50
N ALA A 229 -9.98 13.51 17.25
CA ALA A 229 -8.53 13.49 17.10
C ALA A 229 -7.78 13.06 18.38
N GLY A 230 -8.36 13.33 19.55
CA GLY A 230 -7.79 12.92 20.84
C GLY A 230 -7.91 11.42 21.16
N GLY A 231 -8.68 10.67 20.36
CA GLY A 231 -8.86 9.23 20.57
C GLY A 231 -9.59 8.86 21.87
N CYS A 232 -9.37 7.64 22.32
CA CYS A 232 -10.08 7.03 23.43
C CYS A 232 -9.15 6.39 24.45
N LEU A 233 -9.57 6.34 25.70
CA LEU A 233 -8.87 5.69 26.81
C LEU A 233 -9.66 4.48 27.29
N ARG A 234 -8.95 3.43 27.70
CA ARG A 234 -9.58 2.21 28.21
C ARG A 234 -10.31 2.51 29.53
N ARG A 235 -11.56 2.04 29.65
CA ARG A 235 -12.40 2.26 30.85
C ARG A 235 -11.81 1.64 32.12
N THR A 236 -11.23 0.45 31.96
CA THR A 236 -10.68 -0.35 33.05
C THR A 236 -9.21 -0.62 32.78
N GLN A 237 -8.36 -0.40 33.77
CA GLN A 237 -6.94 -0.71 33.69
C GLN A 237 -6.73 -2.22 33.52
N LEU A 238 -5.81 -2.59 32.63
CA LEU A 238 -5.44 -3.97 32.37
C LEU A 238 -4.67 -4.58 33.55
N SER A 239 -4.91 -5.87 33.78
CA SER A 239 -4.26 -6.65 34.85
C SER A 239 -3.21 -7.63 34.30
N CYS A 240 -3.10 -7.73 32.97
CA CYS A 240 -2.38 -8.73 32.20
C CYS A 240 -2.93 -10.15 32.41
N THR A 241 -2.96 -10.62 33.65
CA THR A 241 -3.46 -11.96 33.99
C THR A 241 -4.98 -11.97 34.08
N GLY A 242 -5.64 -12.67 33.15
CA GLY A 242 -7.10 -12.78 33.11
C GLY A 242 -7.78 -11.71 32.25
N ASP A 243 -7.00 -10.87 31.58
CA ASP A 243 -7.52 -9.96 30.55
C ASP A 243 -8.08 -10.76 29.36
N GLY A 244 -9.08 -10.19 28.69
CA GLY A 244 -9.75 -10.78 27.53
C GLY A 244 -9.69 -9.88 26.30
N PHE A 245 -10.13 -10.43 25.16
CA PHE A 245 -10.15 -9.69 23.90
C PHE A 245 -11.56 -9.53 23.36
N LEU A 246 -11.82 -8.34 22.83
CA LEU A 246 -12.99 -8.06 22.02
C LEU A 246 -12.66 -8.32 20.56
N ARG A 247 -13.45 -9.17 19.89
CA ARG A 247 -13.30 -9.41 18.46
C ARG A 247 -13.97 -8.30 17.65
N LEU A 248 -13.17 -7.43 17.04
CA LEU A 248 -13.64 -6.50 16.03
C LEU A 248 -13.75 -7.18 14.66
N GLN A 249 -14.79 -6.85 13.90
CA GLN A 249 -15.07 -7.45 12.60
C GLN A 249 -15.04 -6.38 11.51
N LYS A 250 -14.65 -6.79 10.28
CA LYS A 250 -14.66 -5.92 9.09
C LYS A 250 -13.81 -4.66 9.26
N MET A 251 -12.64 -4.82 9.87
CA MET A 251 -11.72 -3.73 10.15
C MET A 251 -10.61 -3.68 9.11
N LYS A 252 -10.20 -2.47 8.73
CA LYS A 252 -8.85 -2.22 8.27
C LYS A 252 -7.92 -2.42 9.47
N LEU A 253 -6.88 -3.25 9.34
CA LEU A 253 -5.93 -3.47 10.43
C LEU A 253 -5.26 -2.15 10.84
N PRO A 254 -4.93 -1.92 12.11
CA PRO A 254 -4.20 -0.72 12.56
C PRO A 254 -2.85 -0.55 11.85
N ASP A 255 -2.27 0.64 11.95
CA ASP A 255 -0.91 0.93 11.47
C ASP A 255 0.12 -0.07 12.03
N THR A 256 1.08 -0.52 11.20
CA THR A 256 2.07 -1.53 11.58
C THR A 256 3.50 -1.03 11.68
N VAL A 257 3.74 0.27 11.45
CA VAL A 257 5.09 0.88 11.41
C VAL A 257 5.79 0.79 12.77
N GLU A 258 5.04 0.89 13.88
CA GLU A 258 5.61 0.85 15.22
C GLU A 258 5.21 -0.39 16.02
N ALA A 259 6.24 -1.09 16.52
CA ALA A 259 6.16 -2.01 17.65
C ALA A 259 5.11 -3.13 17.49
N ILE A 260 5.28 -3.89 16.41
CA ILE A 260 4.54 -5.13 16.17
C ILE A 260 5.44 -6.36 16.22
N VAL A 261 4.83 -7.51 16.50
CA VAL A 261 5.48 -8.82 16.37
C VAL A 261 4.76 -9.61 15.29
N VAL A 262 5.52 -10.13 14.35
CA VAL A 262 5.02 -10.88 13.18
C VAL A 262 5.53 -12.31 13.22
N ASP A 263 4.63 -13.28 13.18
CA ASP A 263 4.94 -14.70 13.01
C ASP A 263 3.99 -15.32 11.98
N ARG A 264 4.49 -15.55 10.76
CA ARG A 264 3.70 -16.10 9.65
C ARG A 264 3.38 -17.60 9.77
N ARG A 265 3.92 -18.31 10.77
CA ARG A 265 3.81 -19.77 10.89
C ARG A 265 2.71 -20.22 11.83
N ILE A 266 2.34 -19.36 12.77
CA ILE A 266 1.35 -19.71 13.80
C ILE A 266 -0.06 -19.30 13.37
N GLY A 267 -1.06 -19.98 13.92
CA GLY A 267 -2.46 -19.64 13.72
C GLY A 267 -3.01 -18.74 14.83
N ILE A 268 -4.23 -18.26 14.64
CA ILE A 268 -4.88 -17.27 15.51
C ILE A 268 -4.95 -17.68 17.00
N LYS A 269 -5.15 -18.96 17.30
CA LYS A 269 -5.23 -19.46 18.70
C LYS A 269 -3.89 -19.35 19.44
N GLU A 270 -2.79 -19.57 18.73
CA GLU A 270 -1.45 -19.41 19.30
C GLU A 270 -1.07 -17.93 19.38
N CYS A 271 -1.53 -17.13 18.40
CA CYS A 271 -1.39 -15.67 18.42
C CYS A 271 -2.05 -15.07 19.66
N GLU A 272 -3.29 -15.49 19.96
CA GLU A 272 -4.03 -15.09 21.16
C GLU A 272 -3.25 -15.42 22.44
N LYS A 273 -2.76 -16.67 22.57
CA LYS A 273 -1.96 -17.08 23.74
C LYS A 273 -0.68 -16.26 23.90
N ARG A 274 0.04 -15.99 22.82
CA ARG A 274 1.26 -15.16 22.88
C ARG A 274 0.94 -13.74 23.31
N CYS A 275 -0.14 -13.16 22.77
CA CYS A 275 -0.61 -11.84 23.18
C CYS A 275 -1.06 -11.81 24.66
N GLN A 276 -1.71 -12.88 25.16
CA GLN A 276 -2.08 -12.99 26.59
C GLN A 276 -0.87 -13.04 27.53
N ILE A 277 0.24 -13.65 27.07
CA ILE A 277 1.47 -13.77 27.88
C ILE A 277 2.25 -12.45 27.88
N ASP A 278 2.20 -11.70 26.79
CA ASP A 278 2.88 -10.39 26.68
C ASP A 278 1.98 -9.28 27.22
N CYS A 279 2.27 -8.79 28.43
CA CYS A 279 1.49 -7.72 29.07
C CYS A 279 1.49 -6.38 28.32
N ASN A 280 2.37 -6.19 27.32
CA ASN A 280 2.34 -5.01 26.46
C ASN A 280 1.44 -5.19 25.24
N CYS A 281 0.96 -6.41 24.96
CA CYS A 281 0.11 -6.66 23.81
C CYS A 281 -1.24 -5.94 23.93
N THR A 282 -1.61 -5.17 22.91
CA THR A 282 -2.86 -4.39 22.88
C THR A 282 -3.91 -4.98 21.95
N ALA A 283 -3.49 -5.67 20.87
CA ALA A 283 -4.37 -6.34 19.91
C ALA A 283 -3.59 -7.38 19.10
N PHE A 284 -4.30 -8.31 18.45
CA PHE A 284 -3.72 -9.27 17.52
C PHE A 284 -4.68 -9.61 16.37
N ALA A 285 -4.13 -10.07 15.25
CA ALA A 285 -4.89 -10.47 14.06
C ALA A 285 -4.14 -11.54 13.24
N ASN A 286 -4.87 -12.18 12.31
CA ASN A 286 -4.25 -12.94 11.23
C ASN A 286 -3.62 -11.98 10.21
N ILE A 287 -2.55 -12.41 9.56
CA ILE A 287 -1.89 -11.65 8.48
C ILE A 287 -2.55 -11.98 7.14
N ASP A 288 -2.73 -13.27 6.87
CA ASP A 288 -3.37 -13.78 5.67
C ASP A 288 -4.78 -14.25 6.03
N ILE A 289 -5.80 -13.81 5.29
CA ILE A 289 -7.21 -14.19 5.52
C ILE A 289 -7.65 -15.41 4.70
N GLN A 290 -6.83 -15.91 3.80
CA GLN A 290 -7.13 -17.10 3.00
C GLN A 290 -7.18 -18.36 3.87
N ASN A 291 -7.91 -19.38 3.40
CA ASN A 291 -7.94 -20.73 3.98
C ASN A 291 -8.22 -20.79 5.49
N GLY A 292 -9.04 -19.88 6.02
CA GLY A 292 -9.38 -19.82 7.45
C GLY A 292 -8.43 -18.99 8.31
N GLY A 293 -7.44 -18.36 7.69
CA GLY A 293 -6.53 -17.40 8.32
C GLY A 293 -5.20 -18.03 8.76
N LEU A 294 -4.08 -17.39 8.37
CA LEU A 294 -2.74 -17.82 8.74
C LEU A 294 -1.86 -16.63 9.13
N GLY A 295 -0.89 -16.90 10.00
CA GLY A 295 0.05 -15.91 10.50
C GLY A 295 -0.54 -15.10 11.64
N CYS A 296 0.34 -14.46 12.38
CA CYS A 296 0.03 -13.68 13.56
C CYS A 296 0.75 -12.36 13.48
N VAL A 297 -0.01 -11.28 13.60
CA VAL A 297 0.50 -9.96 13.92
C VAL A 297 -0.12 -9.51 15.23
N PHE A 298 0.69 -9.00 16.14
CA PHE A 298 0.18 -8.35 17.35
C PHE A 298 0.89 -7.03 17.62
N TRP A 299 0.14 -6.10 18.18
CA TRP A 299 0.56 -4.73 18.47
C TRP A 299 0.92 -4.59 19.93
N THR A 300 1.94 -3.78 20.22
CA THR A 300 2.36 -3.47 21.60
C THR A 300 2.25 -1.99 21.96
N LYS A 301 1.81 -1.18 20.98
CA LYS A 301 1.57 0.25 21.12
C LYS A 301 0.11 0.59 20.85
N GLU A 302 -0.19 1.89 20.81
CA GLU A 302 -1.48 2.42 20.46
C GLU A 302 -1.94 1.93 19.08
N LEU A 303 -3.25 1.69 18.96
CA LEU A 303 -3.85 1.28 17.71
C LEU A 303 -4.30 2.52 16.95
N LEU A 304 -3.68 2.76 15.79
CA LEU A 304 -3.85 3.96 14.98
C LEU A 304 -4.47 3.62 13.61
N ASP A 305 -5.08 4.63 12.99
CA ASP A 305 -5.56 4.60 11.61
C ASP A 305 -6.50 3.40 11.30
N ILE A 306 -7.46 3.18 12.20
CA ILE A 306 -8.46 2.12 12.06
C ILE A 306 -9.72 2.69 11.40
N ARG A 307 -10.29 1.92 10.47
CA ARG A 307 -11.66 2.12 9.99
C ARG A 307 -12.37 0.79 9.84
N ASN A 308 -13.70 0.82 9.82
CA ASN A 308 -14.49 -0.34 9.44
C ASN A 308 -14.96 -0.26 7.98
N TYR A 309 -15.49 -1.38 7.50
CA TYR A 309 -16.18 -1.49 6.23
C TYR A 309 -17.62 -1.96 6.46
N ALA A 310 -18.56 -1.30 5.78
CA ALA A 310 -19.96 -1.71 5.79
C ALA A 310 -20.13 -3.09 5.14
N VAL A 311 -21.25 -3.74 5.46
CA VAL A 311 -21.66 -4.97 4.77
C VAL A 311 -22.12 -4.58 3.37
N GLU A 312 -21.37 -4.98 2.35
CA GLU A 312 -21.96 -5.21 1.03
C GLU A 312 -22.47 -6.66 0.95
#